data_AF-A0ABD1E600-F1
#
_entry.id   AF-A0ABD1E600-F1
#
_cell.length_a   1.000
_cell.length_b   1.000
_cell.length_c   1.000
_cell.angle_alpha   90.00
_cell.angle_beta   90.00
_cell.angle_gamma   90.00
#
_symmetry.space_group_name_H-M   'P 1'
#
loop_
_entity.id
_entity.type
_entity.pdbx_description
1 polymer ?
#
loop_
_entity_poly.entity_id
_entity_poly.type
_entity_poly.pdbx_seq_one_letter_code
_entity_poly.pdbx_strand_id
1 'polypeptide(L)'
;MINEIEEDIDDIREVNERKPSHVIIRNAADLQRLKLEKLMKHPEKPVIIPEPPKERGSPHIPDFVRNVMGSSAGAGSGEFHVYRHLRRKEYARQKYLQEKARREKEDNEYKMKLEENKRLAEERTSKKRAKRLKKKKKHKAGAKKPKLQTKCDLEESDIDDDSDINEEGSNEAHDETPTTQKEVLDNLKCENVELNMSHKSEEKCKVVRT
;
A
#
# COMPACT_ATOMS: atom_id res chain seq x y z
N MET A 1 -30.88 64.93 12.52
CA MET A 1 -30.47 64.12 13.69
C MET A 1 -30.82 62.63 13.58
N ILE A 2 -32.03 62.21 13.17
CA ILE A 2 -32.29 60.76 12.95
C ILE A 2 -31.90 60.33 11.52
N ASN A 3 -32.23 61.13 10.51
CA ASN A 3 -31.94 60.81 9.10
C ASN A 3 -30.45 60.86 8.71
N GLU A 4 -29.62 61.62 9.45
CA GLU A 4 -28.16 61.68 9.20
C GLU A 4 -27.45 60.41 9.71
N ILE A 5 -28.03 59.69 10.68
CA ILE A 5 -27.46 58.45 11.20
C ILE A 5 -27.77 57.27 10.26
N GLU A 6 -28.86 57.34 9.47
CA GLU A 6 -29.20 56.29 8.49
C GLU A 6 -28.31 56.33 7.24
N GLU A 7 -27.94 57.52 6.74
CA GLU A 7 -27.01 57.65 5.60
C GLU A 7 -25.59 57.17 5.96
N ASP A 8 -25.12 57.46 7.18
CA ASP A 8 -23.82 56.96 7.66
C ASP A 8 -23.78 55.42 7.84
N ILE A 9 -24.92 54.75 8.05
CA ILE A 9 -25.00 53.29 8.19
C ILE A 9 -24.92 52.59 6.83
N ASP A 10 -25.50 53.17 5.78
CA ASP A 10 -25.47 52.60 4.43
C ASP A 10 -24.08 52.74 3.77
N ASP A 11 -23.35 53.84 4.03
CA ASP A 11 -21.95 54.00 3.62
C ASP A 11 -21.00 53.00 4.30
N ILE A 12 -21.26 52.62 5.56
CA ILE A 12 -20.49 51.58 6.28
C ILE A 12 -20.78 50.17 5.73
N ARG A 13 -21.99 49.91 5.23
CA ARG A 13 -22.33 48.65 4.54
C ARG A 13 -21.62 48.52 3.20
N GLU A 14 -21.56 49.60 2.42
CA GLU A 14 -20.93 49.57 1.09
C GLU A 14 -19.41 49.37 1.16
N VAL A 15 -18.74 49.87 2.20
CA VAL A 15 -17.30 49.63 2.46
C VAL A 15 -17.00 48.16 2.79
N ASN A 16 -17.92 47.47 3.47
CA ASN A 16 -17.81 46.03 3.78
C ASN A 16 -18.15 45.11 2.58
N GLU A 17 -18.81 45.62 1.54
CA GLU A 17 -19.13 44.86 0.33
C GLU A 17 -18.01 44.86 -0.72
N ARG A 18 -16.98 45.70 -0.55
CA ARG A 18 -15.75 45.67 -1.36
C ARG A 18 -14.92 44.44 -1.00
N LYS A 19 -15.38 43.28 -1.47
CA LYS A 19 -14.65 42.00 -1.37
C LYS A 19 -13.27 42.19 -2.01
N PRO A 20 -12.16 42.01 -1.27
CA PRO A 20 -10.83 42.13 -1.85
C PRO A 20 -10.69 41.15 -3.01
N SER A 21 -10.20 41.66 -4.14
CA SER A 21 -10.26 41.00 -5.47
C SER A 21 -9.49 39.69 -5.57
N HIS A 22 -8.62 39.36 -4.62
CA HIS A 22 -8.00 38.05 -4.52
C HIS A 22 -7.44 37.81 -3.11
N VAL A 23 -7.88 36.76 -2.42
CA VAL A 23 -7.31 36.38 -1.13
C VAL A 23 -6.05 35.55 -1.36
N ILE A 24 -4.88 36.14 -1.09
CA ILE A 24 -3.59 35.47 -1.18
C ILE A 24 -3.40 34.60 0.07
N ILE A 25 -3.23 33.30 -0.13
CA ILE A 25 -2.93 32.34 0.93
C ILE A 25 -1.46 32.46 1.27
N ARG A 26 -1.11 32.82 2.52
CA ARG A 26 0.28 32.88 2.99
C ARG A 26 0.62 31.72 3.92
N ASN A 27 -0.34 31.32 4.75
CA ASN A 27 -0.18 30.24 5.73
C ASN A 27 -1.21 29.11 5.51
N ALA A 28 -0.92 27.91 6.03
CA ALA A 28 -1.87 26.78 6.04
C ALA A 28 -3.18 27.15 6.78
N ALA A 29 -3.09 28.00 7.80
CA ALA A 29 -4.25 28.55 8.50
C ALA A 29 -5.15 29.38 7.58
N ASP A 30 -4.57 30.17 6.65
CA ASP A 30 -5.36 30.99 5.72
C ASP A 30 -6.14 30.11 4.73
N LEU A 31 -5.53 29.00 4.29
CA LEU A 31 -6.16 28.00 3.43
C LEU A 31 -7.36 27.35 4.13
N GLN A 32 -7.18 26.96 5.39
CA GLN A 32 -8.25 26.40 6.22
C GLN A 32 -9.36 27.41 6.46
N ARG A 33 -9.01 28.67 6.78
CA ARG A 33 -9.96 29.77 6.95
C ARG A 33 -10.82 29.97 5.71
N LEU A 34 -10.21 30.03 4.51
CA LEU A 34 -10.95 30.14 3.25
C LEU A 34 -11.89 28.96 2.98
N LYS A 35 -11.45 27.73 3.28
CA LYS A 35 -12.30 26.54 3.16
C LYS A 35 -13.47 26.59 4.13
N LEU A 36 -13.22 27.01 5.37
CA LEU A 36 -14.23 27.14 6.43
C LEU A 36 -15.24 28.22 6.09
N GLU A 37 -14.79 29.41 5.66
CA GLU A 37 -15.67 30.48 5.17
C GLU A 37 -16.54 30.01 4.00
N LYS A 38 -15.98 29.21 3.07
CA LYS A 38 -16.75 28.64 1.96
C LYS A 38 -17.82 27.65 2.43
N LEU A 39 -17.53 26.83 3.45
CA LEU A 39 -18.49 25.89 4.02
C LEU A 39 -19.58 26.62 4.82
N MET A 40 -19.22 27.63 5.61
CA MET A 40 -20.16 28.38 6.44
C MET A 40 -21.07 29.32 5.65
N LYS A 41 -20.76 29.66 4.39
CA LYS A 41 -21.67 30.39 3.50
C LYS A 41 -22.99 29.64 3.24
N HIS A 42 -22.98 28.30 3.32
CA HIS A 42 -24.15 27.47 3.09
C HIS A 42 -24.24 26.35 4.14
N PRO A 43 -24.66 26.66 5.38
CA PRO A 43 -24.67 25.69 6.47
C PRO A 43 -25.71 24.57 6.26
N GLU A 44 -26.78 24.84 5.52
CA GLU A 44 -27.83 23.86 5.19
C GLU A 44 -27.38 22.78 4.19
N LYS A 45 -26.28 23.01 3.46
CA LYS A 45 -25.80 22.05 2.46
C LYS A 45 -24.97 20.96 3.15
N PRO A 46 -25.37 19.67 3.09
CA PRO A 46 -24.58 18.60 3.67
C PRO A 46 -23.22 18.50 2.98
N VAL A 47 -22.16 18.35 3.79
CA VAL A 47 -20.80 18.19 3.30
C VAL A 47 -20.58 16.74 2.86
N ILE A 48 -20.27 16.54 1.58
CA ILE A 48 -19.97 15.22 1.02
C ILE A 48 -18.47 14.97 1.20
N ILE A 49 -18.12 14.05 2.11
CA ILE A 49 -16.76 13.53 2.24
C ILE A 49 -16.55 12.51 1.10
N PRO A 50 -15.53 12.67 0.24
CA PRO A 50 -15.30 11.71 -0.82
C PRO A 50 -14.92 10.35 -0.24
N GLU A 51 -15.53 9.29 -0.75
CA GLU A 51 -15.10 7.93 -0.48
C GLU A 51 -13.67 7.70 -1.00
N PRO A 52 -12.89 6.82 -0.35
CA PRO A 52 -11.56 6.48 -0.86
C PRO A 52 -11.63 5.95 -2.30
N PRO A 53 -10.63 6.25 -3.14
CA PRO A 53 -10.64 5.82 -4.52
C PRO A 53 -10.67 4.29 -4.60
N LYS A 54 -11.63 3.75 -5.33
CA LYS A 54 -11.73 2.31 -5.57
C LYS A 54 -10.55 1.85 -6.41
N GLU A 55 -9.98 0.69 -6.07
CA GLU A 55 -8.93 0.09 -6.88
C GLU A 55 -9.45 -0.16 -8.30
N ARG A 56 -8.64 0.16 -9.31
CA ARG A 56 -9.01 -0.10 -10.69
C ARG A 56 -8.97 -1.60 -10.94
N GLY A 57 -10.12 -2.22 -11.12
CA GLY A 57 -10.23 -3.64 -11.41
C GLY A 57 -9.74 -4.02 -12.82
N SER A 58 -9.67 -5.33 -13.07
CA SER A 58 -9.45 -5.87 -14.40
C SER A 58 -10.55 -5.40 -15.38
N PRO A 59 -10.23 -5.21 -16.67
CA PRO A 59 -11.24 -4.82 -17.65
C PRO A 59 -12.39 -5.84 -17.67
N HIS A 60 -13.63 -5.34 -17.57
CA HIS A 60 -14.83 -6.18 -17.62
C HIS A 60 -14.96 -6.82 -19.02
N ILE A 61 -15.23 -8.12 -19.02
CA ILE A 61 -15.45 -8.92 -20.23
C ILE A 61 -16.97 -9.09 -20.37
N PRO A 62 -17.57 -8.70 -21.51
CA PRO A 62 -18.99 -8.91 -21.75
C PRO A 62 -19.29 -10.40 -21.95
N ASP A 63 -20.40 -10.88 -21.37
CA ASP A 63 -20.79 -12.31 -21.42
C ASP A 63 -21.12 -12.79 -22.83
N PHE A 64 -21.74 -11.93 -23.65
CA PHE A 64 -22.16 -12.27 -25.01
C PHE A 64 -21.63 -11.28 -26.03
N VAL A 65 -20.95 -11.81 -27.04
CA VAL A 65 -20.56 -11.07 -28.24
C VAL A 65 -21.63 -11.33 -29.31
N ARG A 66 -22.37 -10.29 -29.70
CA ARG A 66 -23.49 -10.43 -30.66
C ARG A 66 -23.05 -10.42 -32.12
N ASN A 67 -21.86 -9.90 -32.40
CA ASN A 67 -21.38 -9.60 -33.74
C ASN A 67 -20.32 -10.60 -34.21
N VAL A 68 -20.47 -11.88 -33.85
CA VAL A 68 -19.52 -12.93 -34.24
C VAL A 68 -19.82 -13.34 -35.68
N MET A 69 -18.84 -13.17 -36.56
CA MET A 69 -18.89 -13.66 -37.93
C MET A 69 -18.62 -15.17 -37.97
N GLY A 70 -19.18 -15.89 -38.95
CA GLY A 70 -19.01 -17.35 -39.06
C GLY A 70 -17.56 -17.79 -39.12
N SER A 71 -17.25 -18.98 -38.59
CA SER A 71 -15.87 -19.46 -38.41
C SER A 71 -15.07 -19.63 -39.71
N SER A 72 -15.76 -19.82 -40.84
CA SER A 72 -15.14 -19.95 -42.16
C SER A 72 -15.12 -18.64 -42.96
N ALA A 73 -15.61 -17.53 -42.39
CA ALA A 73 -15.59 -16.24 -43.06
C ALA A 73 -14.17 -15.65 -43.07
N GLY A 74 -13.83 -14.94 -44.15
CA GLY A 74 -12.51 -14.29 -44.28
C GLY A 74 -12.31 -13.11 -43.33
N ALA A 75 -11.08 -12.63 -43.20
CA ALA A 75 -10.77 -11.47 -42.35
C ALA A 75 -11.41 -10.19 -42.90
N GLY A 76 -12.30 -9.58 -42.12
CA GLY A 76 -12.90 -8.28 -42.43
C GLY A 76 -11.95 -7.11 -42.16
N SER A 77 -12.25 -5.94 -42.73
CA SER A 77 -11.45 -4.71 -42.54
C SER A 77 -11.42 -4.21 -41.08
N GLY A 78 -12.44 -4.53 -40.28
CA GLY A 78 -12.53 -4.17 -38.87
C GLY A 78 -11.81 -5.12 -37.91
N GLU A 79 -11.45 -6.33 -38.36
CA GLU A 79 -10.93 -7.39 -37.48
C GLU A 79 -9.60 -7.01 -36.83
N PHE A 80 -8.75 -6.28 -37.55
CA PHE A 80 -7.49 -5.75 -37.01
C PHE A 80 -7.71 -4.86 -35.77
N HIS A 81 -8.74 -4.00 -35.80
CA HIS A 81 -9.03 -3.14 -34.66
C HIS A 81 -9.61 -3.92 -33.49
N VAL A 82 -10.43 -4.94 -33.75
CA VAL A 82 -10.95 -5.85 -32.72
C VAL A 82 -9.79 -6.52 -31.98
N TYR A 83 -8.87 -7.17 -32.70
CA TYR A 83 -7.67 -7.77 -32.11
C TYR A 83 -6.83 -6.77 -31.32
N ARG A 84 -6.57 -5.58 -31.88
CA ARG A 84 -5.80 -4.53 -31.21
C ARG A 84 -6.45 -4.09 -29.88
N HIS A 85 -7.78 -3.93 -29.82
CA HIS A 85 -8.48 -3.60 -28.57
C HIS A 85 -8.45 -4.77 -27.59
N LEU A 86 -8.68 -5.99 -28.06
CA LEU A 86 -8.65 -7.20 -27.23
C LEU A 86 -7.27 -7.42 -26.61
N ARG A 87 -6.19 -7.29 -27.40
CA ARG A 87 -4.81 -7.44 -26.94
C ARG A 87 -4.44 -6.41 -25.87
N ARG A 88 -4.85 -5.15 -26.02
CA ARG A 88 -4.64 -4.13 -24.98
C ARG A 88 -5.40 -4.46 -23.69
N LYS A 89 -6.65 -4.92 -23.80
CA LYS A 89 -7.43 -5.35 -22.63
C LYS A 89 -6.76 -6.52 -21.94
N GLU A 90 -6.28 -7.51 -22.69
CA GLU A 90 -5.61 -8.68 -22.14
C GLU A 90 -4.28 -8.33 -21.47
N TYR A 91 -3.46 -7.46 -22.08
CA TYR A 91 -2.23 -6.99 -21.44
C TYR A 91 -2.48 -6.18 -20.18
N ALA A 92 -3.50 -5.31 -20.19
CA ALA A 92 -3.91 -4.60 -18.99
C ALA A 92 -4.37 -5.58 -17.89
N ARG A 93 -5.12 -6.62 -18.26
CA ARG A 93 -5.58 -7.67 -17.34
C ARG A 93 -4.42 -8.47 -16.74
N GLN A 94 -3.48 -8.92 -17.58
CA GLN A 94 -2.30 -9.68 -17.14
C GLN A 94 -1.41 -8.83 -16.23
N LYS A 95 -1.14 -7.58 -16.60
CA LYS A 95 -0.37 -6.65 -15.77
C LYS A 95 -1.02 -6.43 -14.41
N TYR A 96 -2.34 -6.20 -14.38
CA TYR A 96 -3.09 -6.03 -13.13
C TYR A 96 -2.99 -7.27 -12.24
N LEU A 97 -3.15 -8.47 -12.80
CA LEU A 97 -3.06 -9.71 -12.03
C LEU A 97 -1.66 -9.92 -11.44
N GLN A 98 -0.61 -9.68 -12.23
CA GLN A 98 0.78 -9.78 -11.76
C GLN A 98 1.08 -8.76 -10.66
N GLU A 99 0.66 -7.51 -10.83
CA GLU A 99 0.88 -6.45 -9.83
C GLU A 99 0.13 -6.76 -8.52
N LYS A 100 -1.13 -7.23 -8.63
CA LYS A 100 -1.92 -7.63 -7.47
C LYS A 100 -1.28 -8.79 -6.72
N ALA A 101 -0.84 -9.83 -7.43
CA ALA A 101 -0.17 -10.98 -6.83
C ALA A 101 1.13 -10.57 -6.12
N ARG A 102 1.90 -9.66 -6.73
CA ARG A 102 3.12 -9.11 -6.11
C ARG A 102 2.81 -8.35 -4.82
N ARG A 103 1.84 -7.43 -4.86
CA ARG A 103 1.43 -6.63 -3.70
C ARG A 103 0.93 -7.52 -2.56
N GLU A 104 0.08 -8.50 -2.88
CA GLU A 104 -0.46 -9.43 -1.87
C GLU A 104 0.65 -10.27 -1.22
N LYS A 105 1.65 -10.71 -2.00
CA LYS A 105 2.82 -11.41 -1.45
C LYS A 105 3.61 -10.52 -0.49
N GLU A 106 3.93 -9.29 -0.90
CA GLU A 106 4.65 -8.31 -0.08
C GLU A 106 3.88 -7.97 1.21
N ASP A 107 2.56 -7.76 1.11
CA ASP A 107 1.70 -7.48 2.26
C ASP A 107 1.62 -8.65 3.24
N ASN A 108 1.54 -9.88 2.73
CA ASN A 108 1.50 -11.08 3.56
C ASN A 108 2.84 -11.29 4.27
N GLU A 109 3.96 -11.15 3.57
CA GLU A 109 5.30 -11.21 4.18
C GLU A 109 5.48 -10.14 5.26
N TYR A 110 5.00 -8.92 5.02
CA TYR A 110 5.04 -7.84 6.00
C TYR A 110 4.21 -8.15 7.24
N LYS A 111 2.98 -8.65 7.07
CA LYS A 111 2.10 -9.04 8.19
C LYS A 111 2.72 -10.17 9.02
N MET A 112 3.26 -11.20 8.37
CA MET A 112 3.92 -12.30 9.05
C MET A 112 5.10 -11.82 9.90
N LYS A 113 5.96 -10.94 9.35
CA LYS A 113 7.07 -10.33 10.10
C LYS A 113 6.58 -9.50 11.29
N LEU A 114 5.51 -8.73 11.11
CA LEU A 114 4.93 -7.92 12.17
C LEU A 114 4.37 -8.79 13.31
N GLU A 115 3.69 -9.88 12.99
CA GLU A 115 3.15 -10.83 13.96
C GLU A 115 4.26 -11.58 14.71
N GLU A 116 5.31 -12.00 14.01
CA GLU A 116 6.47 -12.62 14.63
C GLU A 116 7.16 -11.68 15.62
N ASN A 117 7.42 -10.43 15.22
CA ASN A 117 8.01 -9.43 16.10
C ASN A 117 7.14 -9.16 17.34
N LYS A 118 5.82 -9.08 17.16
CA LYS A 118 4.88 -8.96 18.29
C LYS A 118 4.96 -10.16 19.22
N ARG A 119 4.96 -11.38 18.67
CA ARG A 119 5.06 -12.63 19.45
C ARG A 119 6.37 -12.67 20.26
N LEU A 120 7.50 -12.35 19.63
CA LEU A 120 8.80 -12.33 20.30
C LEU A 120 8.85 -11.27 21.43
N ALA A 121 8.30 -10.07 21.18
CA ALA A 121 8.19 -9.04 22.21
C ALA A 121 7.27 -9.47 23.37
N GLU A 122 6.14 -10.12 23.08
CA GLU A 122 5.21 -10.67 24.08
C GLU A 122 5.84 -11.81 24.89
N GLU A 123 6.62 -12.68 24.27
CA GLU A 123 7.35 -13.74 24.96
C GLU A 123 8.41 -13.15 25.91
N ARG A 124 9.22 -12.20 25.43
CA ARG A 124 10.24 -11.53 26.26
C ARG A 124 9.58 -10.77 27.43
N THR A 125 8.48 -10.06 27.18
CA THR A 125 7.78 -9.30 28.22
C THR A 125 7.02 -10.19 29.20
N SER A 126 6.42 -11.30 28.75
CA SER A 126 5.71 -12.27 29.61
C SER A 126 6.67 -13.01 30.52
N LYS A 127 7.84 -13.46 30.02
CA LYS A 127 8.91 -14.04 30.84
C LYS A 127 9.36 -13.07 31.95
N LYS A 128 9.66 -11.80 31.58
CA LYS A 128 10.04 -10.76 32.55
C LYS A 128 8.91 -10.45 33.55
N ARG A 129 7.66 -10.39 33.10
CA ARG A 129 6.48 -10.18 33.95
C ARG A 129 6.27 -11.33 34.94
N ALA A 130 6.43 -12.57 34.50
CA ALA A 130 6.32 -13.77 35.34
C ALA A 130 7.39 -13.77 36.45
N LYS A 131 8.65 -13.46 36.11
CA LYS A 131 9.74 -13.29 37.10
C LYS A 131 9.39 -12.24 38.16
N ARG A 132 8.90 -11.06 37.75
CA ARG A 132 8.47 -9.98 38.67
C ARG A 132 7.28 -10.40 39.56
N LEU A 133 6.29 -11.11 39.00
CA LEU A 133 5.14 -11.62 39.76
C LEU A 133 5.54 -12.68 40.79
N LYS A 134 6.46 -13.61 40.44
CA LYS A 134 7.01 -14.59 41.39
C LYS A 134 7.71 -13.88 42.55
N LYS A 135 8.56 -12.90 42.27
CA LYS A 135 9.24 -12.07 43.29
C LYS A 135 8.25 -11.30 44.17
N LYS A 136 7.24 -10.65 43.58
CA LYS A 136 6.18 -9.94 44.31
C LYS A 136 5.38 -10.87 45.23
N LYS A 137 5.05 -12.08 44.77
CA LYS A 137 4.38 -13.11 45.59
C LYS A 137 5.26 -13.57 46.76
N LYS A 138 6.56 -13.85 46.53
CA LYS A 138 7.54 -14.21 47.58
C LYS A 138 7.64 -13.12 48.66
N HIS A 139 7.81 -11.85 48.28
CA HIS A 139 7.87 -10.73 49.24
C HIS A 139 6.57 -10.56 50.04
N LYS A 140 5.41 -10.67 49.39
CA LYS A 140 4.10 -10.56 50.08
C LYS A 140 3.87 -11.72 51.05
N ALA A 141 4.34 -12.92 50.73
CA ALA A 141 4.25 -14.08 51.62
C ALA A 141 5.22 -13.97 52.81
N GLY A 142 6.46 -13.50 52.57
CA GLY A 142 7.44 -13.27 53.64
C GLY A 142 7.03 -12.18 54.63
N ALA A 143 6.33 -11.13 54.17
CA ALA A 143 5.81 -10.08 55.06
C ALA A 143 4.60 -10.50 55.89
N LYS A 144 3.92 -11.61 55.55
CA LYS A 144 2.71 -12.10 56.23
C LYS A 144 2.94 -13.30 57.16
N LYS A 145 4.14 -13.89 57.17
CA LYS A 145 4.46 -14.99 58.08
C LYS A 145 5.16 -14.43 59.34
N PRO A 146 4.60 -14.58 60.55
CA PRO A 146 5.35 -14.29 61.77
C PRO A 146 6.52 -15.28 61.87
N LYS A 147 7.70 -14.78 62.25
CA LYS A 147 8.93 -15.57 62.40
C LYS A 147 8.71 -16.72 63.40
N LEU A 148 8.42 -17.92 62.90
CA LEU A 148 8.56 -19.16 63.66
C LEU A 148 9.69 -19.95 63.00
N GLN A 149 10.74 -20.14 63.78
CA GLN A 149 12.00 -20.77 63.40
C GLN A 149 11.78 -22.26 63.18
N THR A 150 11.97 -22.74 61.94
CA THR A 150 12.41 -24.12 61.69
C THR A 150 13.09 -24.18 60.33
N LYS A 151 14.37 -24.57 60.36
CA LYS A 151 15.21 -24.91 59.21
C LYS A 151 14.67 -26.21 58.61
N CYS A 152 14.19 -26.18 57.37
CA CYS A 152 14.01 -27.37 56.53
C CYS A 152 14.25 -26.95 55.07
N ASP A 153 15.05 -27.77 54.41
CA ASP A 153 15.69 -27.58 53.12
C ASP A 153 14.70 -27.39 51.96
N LEU A 154 14.97 -26.40 51.12
CA LEU A 154 14.34 -26.21 49.81
C LEU A 154 15.44 -25.70 48.87
N GLU A 155 16.33 -26.63 48.52
CA GLU A 155 17.15 -26.59 47.32
C GLU A 155 16.20 -26.58 46.11
N GLU A 156 15.86 -25.40 45.60
CA GLU A 156 15.33 -25.25 44.25
C GLU A 156 16.35 -24.38 43.51
N SER A 157 17.17 -25.05 42.71
CA SER A 157 18.21 -24.48 41.88
C SER A 157 17.67 -23.32 41.03
N ASP A 158 18.07 -22.10 41.41
CA ASP A 158 18.04 -20.93 40.55
C ASP A 158 19.05 -21.16 39.41
N ILE A 159 18.64 -21.91 38.39
CA ILE A 159 19.32 -21.91 37.10
C ILE A 159 18.93 -20.58 36.44
N ASP A 160 19.77 -19.56 36.68
CA ASP A 160 19.87 -18.39 35.83
C ASP A 160 20.34 -18.84 34.44
N ASP A 161 19.40 -19.31 33.62
CA ASP A 161 19.59 -19.40 32.17
C ASP A 161 19.49 -17.97 31.62
N ASP A 162 20.60 -17.24 31.77
CA ASP A 162 20.91 -15.99 31.10
C ASP A 162 21.43 -16.32 29.70
N SER A 163 20.58 -16.91 28.87
CA SER A 163 20.79 -16.96 27.43
C SER A 163 20.42 -15.60 26.84
N ASP A 164 21.30 -14.63 27.10
CA ASP A 164 21.42 -13.41 26.31
C ASP A 164 21.92 -13.83 24.92
N ILE A 165 20.99 -14.20 24.05
CA ILE A 165 21.26 -14.37 22.63
C ILE A 165 21.53 -12.97 22.10
N ASN A 166 22.82 -12.67 21.96
CA ASN A 166 23.37 -11.60 21.14
C ASN A 166 22.54 -11.46 19.85
N GLU A 167 21.80 -10.37 19.73
CA GLU A 167 21.47 -9.82 18.42
C GLU A 167 22.71 -9.07 17.93
N GLU A 168 23.63 -9.82 17.33
CA GLU A 168 24.61 -9.24 16.43
C GLU A 168 23.88 -8.64 15.24
N GLY A 169 23.64 -7.33 15.32
CA GLY A 169 23.31 -6.49 14.18
C GLY A 169 24.55 -6.29 13.32
N SER A 170 24.87 -7.28 12.51
CA SER A 170 25.71 -7.11 11.32
C SER A 170 25.13 -7.97 10.21
N ASN A 171 24.54 -7.32 9.21
CA ASN A 171 24.96 -7.50 7.82
C ASN A 171 24.39 -6.36 6.96
N GLU A 172 25.32 -5.47 6.60
CA GLU A 172 25.52 -4.89 5.28
C GLU A 172 24.38 -4.08 4.64
N ALA A 173 24.48 -2.77 4.82
CA ALA A 173 24.15 -1.82 3.77
C ALA A 173 25.31 -1.81 2.74
N HIS A 174 25.27 -2.75 1.79
CA HIS A 174 25.94 -2.57 0.50
C HIS A 174 24.89 -2.11 -0.52
N ASP A 175 25.00 -0.85 -0.91
CA ASP A 175 24.27 -0.22 -2.01
C ASP A 175 24.81 -0.78 -3.34
N GLU A 176 24.25 -1.90 -3.78
CA GLU A 176 24.48 -2.48 -5.11
C GLU A 176 23.28 -2.15 -5.99
N THR A 177 23.50 -1.23 -6.93
CA THR A 177 22.56 -0.86 -8.00
C THR A 177 22.08 -2.10 -8.79
N PRO A 178 20.79 -2.20 -9.19
CA PRO A 178 20.29 -3.40 -9.85
C PRO A 178 20.69 -3.41 -11.34
N THR A 179 21.84 -4.02 -11.67
CA THR A 179 22.24 -4.34 -13.06
C THR A 179 21.66 -5.68 -13.54
N THR A 180 20.97 -6.44 -12.70
CA THR A 180 20.50 -7.81 -13.00
C THR A 180 19.27 -7.88 -13.91
N GLN A 181 18.72 -6.77 -14.39
CA GLN A 181 17.61 -6.78 -15.35
C GLN A 181 18.06 -6.83 -16.82
N LYS A 182 19.31 -6.50 -17.15
CA LYS A 182 19.81 -6.58 -18.53
C LYS A 182 20.16 -8.01 -18.96
N GLU A 183 20.76 -8.81 -18.08
CA GLU A 183 21.22 -10.15 -18.44
C GLU A 183 20.08 -11.14 -18.70
N VAL A 184 18.94 -11.00 -18.02
CA VAL A 184 17.74 -11.84 -18.28
C VAL A 184 17.03 -11.42 -19.57
N LEU A 185 17.03 -10.12 -19.91
CA LEU A 185 16.47 -9.60 -21.15
C LEU A 185 17.35 -9.93 -22.38
N ASP A 186 18.65 -10.06 -22.19
CA ASP A 186 19.60 -10.41 -23.26
C ASP A 186 19.58 -11.92 -23.54
N ASN A 187 19.42 -12.78 -22.52
CA ASN A 187 19.24 -14.22 -22.72
C ASN A 187 17.91 -14.58 -23.43
N LEU A 188 16.82 -13.86 -23.13
CA LEU A 188 15.53 -14.03 -23.84
C LEU A 188 15.55 -13.47 -25.28
N LYS A 189 16.46 -12.56 -25.60
CA LYS A 189 16.64 -12.05 -26.96
C LYS A 189 17.44 -13.00 -27.85
N CYS A 190 18.45 -13.69 -27.31
CA CYS A 190 19.27 -14.63 -28.11
C CYS A 190 18.49 -15.88 -28.56
N GLU A 191 17.69 -16.50 -27.68
CA GLU A 191 16.87 -17.68 -28.07
C GLU A 191 15.83 -17.35 -29.16
N ASN A 192 15.28 -16.12 -29.14
CA ASN A 192 14.30 -15.68 -30.14
C ASN A 192 14.94 -15.29 -31.49
N VAL A 193 16.24 -14.98 -31.54
CA VAL A 193 16.94 -14.70 -32.80
C VAL A 193 17.36 -15.99 -33.50
N GLU A 194 17.74 -17.04 -32.74
CA GLU A 194 18.09 -18.35 -33.31
C GLU A 194 16.89 -19.07 -33.95
N LEU A 195 15.71 -19.02 -33.32
CA LEU A 195 14.48 -19.60 -33.88
C LEU A 195 14.03 -18.88 -35.17
N ASN A 196 14.19 -17.56 -35.25
CA ASN A 196 13.82 -16.78 -36.44
C ASN A 196 14.82 -16.94 -37.61
N MET A 197 16.06 -17.33 -37.33
CA MET A 197 17.05 -17.62 -38.38
C MET A 197 16.88 -18.99 -39.01
N SER A 198 16.40 -19.98 -38.23
CA SER A 198 16.08 -21.33 -38.73
C SER A 198 14.89 -21.33 -39.71
N HIS A 199 13.81 -20.60 -39.43
CA HIS A 199 12.64 -20.58 -40.32
C HIS A 199 12.87 -19.84 -41.64
N LYS A 200 13.83 -18.90 -41.68
CA LYS A 200 14.12 -18.12 -42.89
C LYS A 200 15.03 -18.85 -43.89
N SER A 201 15.79 -19.85 -43.44
CA SER A 201 16.59 -20.72 -44.32
C SER A 201 15.73 -21.82 -44.97
N GLU A 202 14.68 -22.29 -44.28
CA GLU A 202 13.72 -23.26 -44.82
C GLU A 202 12.82 -22.67 -45.92
N GLU A 203 12.45 -21.38 -45.82
CA GLU A 203 11.68 -20.70 -46.88
C GLU A 203 12.52 -20.37 -48.12
N LYS A 204 13.81 -20.08 -47.98
CA LYS A 204 14.71 -19.82 -49.12
C LYS A 204 15.04 -21.08 -49.93
N CYS A 205 14.96 -22.27 -49.33
CA CYS A 205 15.25 -23.53 -50.01
C CYS A 205 14.07 -24.07 -50.84
N LYS A 206 12.85 -23.52 -50.68
CA LYS A 206 11.65 -23.94 -51.43
C LYS A 206 11.43 -23.22 -52.78
N VAL A 207 12.25 -22.21 -53.12
CA VAL A 207 12.08 -21.40 -54.35
C VAL A 207 12.96 -21.87 -55.52
N VAL A 208 13.73 -22.95 -55.38
CA VAL A 208 14.51 -23.55 -56.48
C VAL A 208 14.06 -25.00 -56.70
N ARG A 209 12.81 -25.19 -57.13
CA ARG A 209 12.32 -26.43 -57.74
C ARG A 209 11.00 -26.18 -58.48
N THR A 210 11.14 -25.57 -59.66
CA THR A 210 10.28 -25.76 -60.83
C THR A 210 11.16 -25.59 -62.05
#